data_AF-A0A5B0QWH5-F1
#
_entry.id   AF-A0A5B0QWH5-F1
#
_cell.length_a   1.000
_cell.length_b   1.000
_cell.length_c   1.000
_cell.angle_alpha   90.00
_cell.angle_beta   90.00
_cell.angle_gamma   90.00
#
_symmetry.space_group_name_H-M   'P 1'
#
loop_
_entity.id
_entity.type
_entity.pdbx_description
1 polymer ?
#
loop_
_entity_poly.entity_id
_entity_poly.type
_entity_poly.pdbx_seq_one_letter_code
_entity_poly.pdbx_strand_id
1 'polypeptide(L)'
;MHGENFLNKKRKVMWIAGYFCKPDGKLGDNCASYVWWRGLMAKNAHHQNLDPNTALSKAPFLLDELISGEAFLVAIKTTFSNHKGEEEAHKFLCVMKQGNTSIKEFNVLFNLLLYAVNLSEASKCDLYVLRVTGVTRELRELTQGQGHGPST
;
A
#
# COMPACT_ATOMS: atom_id res chain seq x y z
N MET A 1 28.41 14.85 -11.00
CA MET A 1 28.57 15.47 -9.65
C MET A 1 27.59 14.80 -8.68
N HIS A 2 27.98 13.68 -8.08
CA HIS A 2 27.12 12.90 -7.17
C HIS A 2 27.98 12.45 -5.99
N GLY A 3 27.57 12.75 -4.75
CA GLY A 3 28.17 12.14 -3.56
C GLY A 3 28.09 12.95 -2.27
N GLU A 4 28.27 14.28 -2.31
CA GLU A 4 28.65 15.01 -1.08
C GLU A 4 27.54 15.86 -0.43
N ASN A 5 26.37 16.00 -1.07
CA ASN A 5 25.33 16.93 -0.61
C ASN A 5 24.50 16.46 0.62
N PHE A 6 24.67 15.22 1.07
CA PHE A 6 23.85 14.60 2.13
C PHE A 6 24.57 14.37 3.46
N LEU A 7 25.71 15.02 3.72
CA LEU A 7 26.41 14.96 5.03
C LEU A 7 25.52 15.38 6.21
N ASN A 8 24.48 16.18 5.96
CA ASN A 8 23.54 16.60 7.00
C ASN A 8 22.24 15.77 6.93
N LYS A 9 22.05 14.87 7.90
CA LYS A 9 20.84 14.03 8.04
C LYS A 9 19.55 14.86 7.99
N LYS A 10 19.58 16.06 8.59
CA LYS A 10 18.47 17.03 8.54
C LYS A 10 18.14 17.46 7.11
N ARG A 11 19.15 17.73 6.27
CA ARG A 11 18.95 18.11 4.86
C ARG A 11 18.32 16.98 4.05
N LYS A 12 18.69 15.73 4.32
CA LYS A 12 18.08 14.56 3.67
C LYS A 12 16.59 14.45 3.99
N VAL A 13 16.21 14.58 5.26
CA VAL A 13 14.80 14.58 5.69
C VAL A 13 14.03 15.75 5.07
N MET A 14 14.60 16.96 5.08
CA MET A 14 13.98 18.15 4.46
C MET A 14 13.79 17.99 2.95
N TRP A 15 14.76 17.36 2.26
CA TRP A 15 14.67 17.09 0.82
C TRP A 15 13.55 16.09 0.51
N ILE A 16 13.42 15.01 1.31
CA ILE A 16 12.32 14.05 1.17
C ILE A 16 10.98 14.72 1.49
N ALA A 17 10.93 15.55 2.54
CA ALA A 17 9.72 16.29 2.91
C ALA A 17 9.25 17.25 1.80
N GLY A 18 10.19 17.80 1.03
CA GLY A 18 9.93 18.67 -0.12
C GLY A 18 9.09 18.01 -1.22
N TYR A 19 9.12 16.67 -1.36
CA TYR A 19 8.25 15.95 -2.30
C TYR A 19 6.76 16.04 -1.94
N PHE A 20 6.43 16.31 -0.67
CA PHE A 20 5.06 16.51 -0.22
C PHE A 20 4.61 17.97 -0.31
N CYS A 21 5.52 18.88 -0.70
CA CYS A 21 5.24 20.30 -0.97
C CYS A 21 5.12 20.51 -2.50
N LYS A 22 4.44 21.57 -2.95
CA LYS A 22 4.41 21.87 -4.40
C LYS A 22 5.80 22.31 -4.89
N PRO A 23 6.07 22.20 -6.21
CA PRO A 23 7.34 22.61 -6.82
C PRO A 23 7.70 24.10 -6.59
N ASP A 24 6.72 24.95 -6.35
CA ASP A 24 6.90 26.39 -6.06
C ASP A 24 7.22 26.66 -4.58
N GLY A 25 7.41 25.62 -3.77
CA GLY A 25 7.60 25.71 -2.32
C GLY A 25 6.35 26.19 -1.57
N LYS A 26 5.25 26.44 -2.28
CA LYS A 26 3.96 26.77 -1.68
C LYS A 26 3.23 25.47 -1.37
N LEU A 27 2.30 25.56 -0.44
CA LEU A 27 1.50 24.40 -0.07
C LEU A 27 0.52 24.05 -1.20
N GLY A 28 0.47 22.76 -1.51
CA GLY A 28 -0.71 22.16 -2.12
C GLY A 28 -1.84 22.07 -1.11
N ASP A 29 -3.06 21.91 -1.64
CA ASP A 29 -4.27 21.73 -0.86
C ASP A 29 -4.11 20.62 0.20
N ASN A 30 -4.92 20.68 1.26
CA ASN A 30 -4.85 19.89 2.51
C ASN A 30 -4.60 18.38 2.29
N CYS A 31 -3.35 17.99 2.02
CA CYS A 31 -2.96 16.59 1.83
C CYS A 31 -2.60 15.98 3.19
N ALA A 32 -3.06 14.76 3.45
CA ALA A 32 -2.83 14.07 4.73
C ALA A 32 -1.34 13.94 5.09
N SER A 33 -0.48 13.74 4.08
CA SER A 33 0.99 13.69 4.25
C SER A 33 1.57 15.00 4.76
N TYR A 34 1.00 16.14 4.34
CA TYR A 34 1.44 17.45 4.79
C TYR A 34 0.99 17.74 6.22
N VAL A 35 -0.27 17.42 6.56
CA VAL A 35 -0.78 17.58 7.94
C VAL A 35 0.04 16.72 8.90
N TRP A 36 0.36 15.49 8.52
CA TRP A 36 1.25 14.60 9.27
C TRP A 36 2.64 15.21 9.45
N TRP A 37 3.25 15.70 8.37
CA TRP A 37 4.55 16.38 8.43
C TRP A 37 4.55 17.57 9.39
N ARG A 38 3.51 18.42 9.35
CA ARG A 38 3.36 19.56 10.28
C ARG A 38 3.22 19.11 11.73
N GLY A 39 2.47 18.04 11.98
CA GLY A 39 2.36 17.43 13.31
C GLY A 39 3.71 16.93 13.83
N LEU A 40 4.48 16.27 12.97
CA LEU A 40 5.81 15.76 13.31
C LEU A 40 6.79 16.90 13.65
N MET A 41 6.74 18.01 12.91
CA MET A 41 7.52 19.23 13.21
C MET A 41 7.12 19.87 14.53
N ALA A 42 5.81 19.96 14.81
CA ALA A 42 5.31 20.52 16.08
C ALA A 42 5.75 19.66 17.27
N LYS A 43 5.67 18.33 17.17
CA LYS A 43 6.15 17.38 18.18
C LYS A 43 7.65 17.54 18.42
N ASN A 44 8.45 17.67 17.35
CA ASN A 44 9.89 17.87 17.46
C ASN A 44 10.26 19.21 18.12
N ALA A 45 9.51 20.29 17.83
CA ALA A 45 9.69 21.60 18.43
C ALA A 45 9.32 21.59 19.92
N HIS A 46 8.21 20.93 20.28
CA HIS A 46 7.80 20.73 21.66
C HIS A 46 8.87 19.99 22.48
N HIS A 47 9.47 18.92 21.92
CA HIS A 47 10.59 18.22 22.56
C HIS A 47 11.80 19.11 22.85
N GLN A 48 11.92 20.24 22.15
CA GLN A 48 13.02 21.20 22.27
C GLN A 48 12.62 22.48 23.01
N ASN A 49 11.37 22.58 23.49
CA ASN A 49 10.81 23.82 24.03
C ASN A 49 10.93 25.02 23.07
N LEU A 50 10.86 24.75 21.75
CA LEU A 50 10.94 25.76 20.70
C LEU A 50 9.57 26.03 20.09
N ASP A 51 9.38 27.24 19.58
CA ASP A 51 8.20 27.56 18.80
C ASP A 51 8.19 26.75 17.48
N PRO A 52 7.10 26.02 17.17
CA PRO A 52 6.99 25.19 15.96
C PRO A 52 7.21 25.93 14.64
N ASN A 53 6.92 27.24 14.59
CA ASN A 53 7.06 28.03 13.37
C ASN A 53 8.51 28.45 13.10
N THR A 54 9.36 28.44 14.13
CA THR A 54 10.77 28.86 14.05
C THR A 54 11.75 27.70 14.23
N ALA A 55 11.32 26.55 14.79
CA ALA A 55 12.15 25.39 15.06
C ALA A 55 12.81 24.78 13.81
N LEU A 56 12.15 24.88 12.64
CA LEU A 56 12.63 24.31 11.38
C LEU A 56 14.01 24.86 10.97
N SER A 57 14.27 26.14 11.22
CA SER A 57 15.50 26.83 10.76
C SER A 57 16.67 26.68 11.74
N LYS A 58 16.42 26.45 13.03
CA LYS A 58 17.45 26.61 14.07
C LYS A 58 17.87 25.31 14.78
N ALA A 59 17.00 24.31 14.84
CA ALA A 59 17.21 23.16 15.74
C ALA A 59 17.62 21.86 15.01
N PRO A 60 18.48 21.00 15.60
CA PRO A 60 18.65 19.62 15.14
C PRO A 60 17.34 18.84 15.34
N PHE A 61 17.11 17.80 14.54
CA PHE A 61 15.98 16.91 14.77
C PHE A 61 16.31 15.95 15.92
N LEU A 62 15.39 15.84 16.88
CA LEU A 62 15.54 14.98 18.07
C LEU A 62 14.57 13.80 18.09
N LEU A 63 13.53 13.84 17.24
CA LEU A 63 12.64 12.69 17.09
C LEU A 63 13.31 11.57 16.32
N ASP A 64 13.08 10.33 16.77
CA ASP A 64 13.58 9.12 16.12
C ASP A 64 13.13 9.05 14.65
N GLU A 65 11.90 9.47 14.36
CA GLU A 65 11.36 9.50 13.00
C GLU A 65 12.08 10.52 12.09
N LEU A 66 12.84 11.47 12.66
CA LEU A 66 13.51 12.56 11.95
C LEU A 66 15.03 12.49 12.02
N ILE A 67 15.59 11.52 12.75
CA ILE A 67 17.04 11.42 12.99
C ILE A 67 17.82 11.08 11.72
N SER A 68 17.16 10.46 10.74
CA SER A 68 17.73 10.07 9.45
C SER A 68 16.65 10.06 8.36
N GLY A 69 17.08 10.12 7.09
CA GLY A 69 16.15 9.99 5.98
C GLY A 69 15.50 8.60 5.91
N GLU A 70 16.21 7.57 6.34
CA GLU A 70 15.75 6.19 6.41
C GLU A 70 14.64 6.04 7.46
N ALA A 71 14.86 6.55 8.67
CA ALA A 71 13.84 6.55 9.72
C ALA A 71 12.59 7.34 9.29
N PHE A 72 12.78 8.46 8.58
CA PHE A 72 11.67 9.24 8.02
C PHE A 72 10.88 8.47 6.96
N LEU A 73 11.56 7.74 6.07
CA LEU A 73 10.92 6.87 5.08
C LEU A 73 10.17 5.70 5.72
N VAL A 74 10.70 5.14 6.81
CA VAL A 74 9.98 4.12 7.58
C VAL A 74 8.73 4.73 8.22
N ALA A 75 8.86 5.88 8.88
CA ALA A 75 7.74 6.54 9.55
C ALA A 75 6.60 6.93 8.59
N ILE A 76 6.93 7.45 7.41
CA ILE A 76 5.91 7.78 6.42
C ILE A 76 5.29 6.52 5.81
N LYS A 77 6.09 5.48 5.54
CA LYS A 77 5.55 4.19 5.11
C LYS A 77 4.61 3.65 6.17
N THR A 78 5.00 3.53 7.43
CA THR A 78 4.12 3.02 8.49
C THR A 78 2.85 3.86 8.66
N THR A 79 2.92 5.18 8.51
CA THR A 79 1.75 6.06 8.67
C THR A 79 0.74 5.90 7.53
N PHE A 80 1.21 5.79 6.29
CA PHE A 80 0.36 5.78 5.09
C PHE A 80 0.25 4.42 4.40
N SER A 81 1.00 3.42 4.85
CA SER A 81 0.84 2.05 4.38
C SER A 81 -0.48 1.55 4.92
N ASN A 82 -1.34 1.15 4.00
CA ASN A 82 -2.53 0.42 4.37
C ASN A 82 -2.08 -0.97 4.83
N HIS A 83 -1.75 -1.12 6.11
CA HIS A 83 -1.40 -2.41 6.72
C HIS A 83 -2.53 -3.44 6.62
N LYS A 84 -3.74 -2.99 6.24
CA LYS A 84 -4.89 -3.84 5.92
C LYS A 84 -5.09 -4.10 4.43
N GLY A 85 -4.36 -3.43 3.54
CA GLY A 85 -4.57 -3.53 2.10
C GLY A 85 -4.35 -4.95 1.57
N GLU A 86 -3.32 -5.64 2.07
CA GLU A 86 -3.08 -7.05 1.76
C GLU A 86 -4.16 -7.96 2.36
N GLU A 87 -4.52 -7.78 3.64
CA GLU A 87 -5.56 -8.58 4.28
C GLU A 87 -6.94 -8.39 3.63
N GLU A 88 -7.29 -7.16 3.26
CA GLU A 88 -8.52 -6.80 2.57
C GLU A 88 -8.53 -7.36 1.16
N ALA A 89 -7.43 -7.24 0.41
CA ALA A 89 -7.29 -7.87 -0.90
C ALA A 89 -7.44 -9.39 -0.81
N HIS A 90 -6.83 -10.02 0.19
CA HIS A 90 -6.96 -11.45 0.45
C HIS A 90 -8.42 -11.83 0.81
N LYS A 91 -9.07 -11.08 1.68
CA LYS A 91 -10.50 -11.28 2.01
C LYS A 91 -11.38 -11.16 0.77
N PHE A 92 -11.17 -10.13 -0.05
CA PHE A 92 -11.90 -9.95 -1.31
C PHE A 92 -11.67 -11.12 -2.28
N LEU A 93 -10.43 -11.58 -2.45
CA LEU A 93 -10.09 -12.74 -3.26
C LEU A 93 -10.78 -14.03 -2.77
N CYS A 94 -10.93 -14.20 -1.46
CA CYS A 94 -11.59 -15.38 -0.88
C CYS A 94 -13.11 -15.41 -1.16
N VAL A 95 -13.78 -14.26 -1.22
CA VAL A 95 -15.24 -14.17 -1.37
C VAL A 95 -15.70 -13.87 -2.81
N MET A 96 -14.77 -13.39 -3.65
CA MET A 96 -14.99 -13.10 -5.05
C MET A 96 -15.48 -14.33 -5.83
N LYS A 97 -16.48 -14.12 -6.69
CA LYS A 97 -16.97 -15.09 -7.67
C LYS A 97 -17.26 -14.35 -8.96
N GLN A 98 -17.05 -14.99 -10.11
CA GLN A 98 -17.38 -14.38 -11.39
C GLN A 98 -18.88 -14.06 -11.48
N GLY A 99 -19.75 -14.99 -11.06
CA GLY A 99 -21.19 -14.78 -11.08
C GLY A 99 -21.68 -14.42 -12.49
N ASN A 100 -22.36 -13.28 -12.61
CA ASN A 100 -22.87 -12.74 -13.87
C ASN A 100 -21.92 -11.74 -14.56
N THR A 101 -20.75 -11.45 -13.96
CA THR A 101 -19.76 -10.53 -14.54
C THR A 101 -19.04 -11.20 -15.72
N SER A 102 -18.68 -10.39 -16.72
CA SER A 102 -17.91 -10.91 -17.85
C SER A 102 -16.55 -11.46 -17.37
N ILE A 103 -16.05 -12.49 -18.05
CA ILE A 103 -14.74 -13.08 -17.71
C ILE A 103 -13.61 -12.06 -17.80
N LYS A 104 -13.73 -11.09 -18.72
CA LYS A 104 -12.76 -10.02 -18.91
C LYS A 104 -12.70 -9.09 -17.71
N GLU A 105 -13.85 -8.59 -17.25
CA GLU A 105 -13.93 -7.71 -16.08
C GLU A 105 -13.51 -8.43 -14.80
N PHE A 106 -13.93 -9.69 -14.66
CA PHE A 106 -13.49 -10.54 -13.56
C PHE A 106 -11.96 -10.68 -13.55
N ASN A 107 -11.33 -10.97 -14.69
CA ASN A 107 -9.88 -11.14 -14.78
C ASN A 107 -9.11 -9.85 -14.44
N VAL A 108 -9.63 -8.69 -14.84
CA VAL A 108 -9.02 -7.39 -14.49
C VAL A 108 -9.04 -7.20 -12.98
N LEU A 109 -10.19 -7.39 -12.34
CA LEU A 109 -10.34 -7.25 -10.89
C LEU A 109 -9.52 -8.31 -10.13
N PHE A 110 -9.53 -9.55 -10.61
CA PHE A 110 -8.78 -10.65 -10.01
C PHE A 110 -7.28 -10.38 -10.03
N ASN A 111 -6.73 -10.00 -11.18
CA ASN A 111 -5.30 -9.68 -11.32
C ASN A 111 -4.90 -8.46 -10.49
N LEU A 112 -5.75 -7.43 -10.42
CA LEU A 112 -5.51 -6.26 -9.59
C LEU A 112 -5.32 -6.65 -8.11
N LEU A 113 -6.19 -7.53 -7.60
CA LEU A 113 -6.11 -8.02 -6.22
C LEU A 113 -4.94 -8.99 -6.03
N LEU A 114 -4.60 -9.79 -7.04
CA LEU A 114 -3.49 -10.74 -6.99
C LEU A 114 -2.13 -10.06 -6.79
N TYR A 115 -1.92 -8.89 -7.39
CA TYR A 115 -0.69 -8.09 -7.20
C TYR A 115 -0.57 -7.51 -5.78
N ALA A 116 -1.67 -7.44 -5.04
CA ALA A 116 -1.70 -6.92 -3.68
C ALA A 116 -1.49 -8.01 -2.61
N VAL A 117 -1.38 -9.29 -2.99
CA VAL A 117 -1.21 -10.42 -2.05
C VAL A 117 0.00 -11.28 -2.41
N ASN A 118 0.68 -11.80 -1.39
CA ASN A 118 1.83 -12.69 -1.60
C ASN A 118 1.40 -14.18 -1.61
N LEU A 119 0.97 -14.67 -2.77
CA LEU A 119 0.58 -16.07 -2.98
C LEU A 119 1.55 -16.81 -3.92
N SER A 120 1.71 -18.12 -3.71
CA SER A 120 2.46 -18.97 -4.66
C SER A 120 1.71 -19.09 -6.00
N GLU A 121 2.43 -19.34 -7.10
CA GLU A 121 1.82 -19.54 -8.43
C GLU A 121 0.80 -20.68 -8.44
N ALA A 122 1.07 -21.78 -7.74
CA ALA A 122 0.13 -22.88 -7.60
C ALA A 122 -1.17 -22.43 -6.91
N SER A 123 -1.06 -21.71 -5.80
CA SER A 123 -2.21 -21.19 -5.06
C SER A 123 -3.04 -20.19 -5.88
N LYS A 124 -2.40 -19.40 -6.75
CA LYS A 124 -3.08 -18.44 -7.63
C LYS A 124 -3.99 -19.16 -8.64
N CYS A 125 -3.49 -20.23 -9.27
CA CYS A 125 -4.25 -21.04 -10.22
C CYS A 125 -5.46 -21.72 -9.57
N ASP A 126 -5.25 -22.37 -8.42
CA ASP A 126 -6.32 -23.05 -7.68
C ASP A 126 -7.44 -22.07 -7.29
N LEU A 127 -7.04 -20.87 -6.83
CA LEU A 127 -7.99 -19.83 -6.45
C LEU A 127 -8.79 -19.32 -7.66
N TYR A 128 -8.16 -19.18 -8.82
CA TYR A 128 -8.84 -18.74 -10.04
C TYR A 128 -9.90 -19.74 -10.50
N VAL A 129 -9.52 -21.03 -10.57
CA VAL A 129 -10.41 -22.14 -10.96
C VAL A 129 -11.65 -22.22 -10.07
N LEU A 130 -11.49 -22.04 -8.76
CA LEU A 130 -12.58 -22.09 -7.80
C LEU A 130 -13.56 -20.90 -7.91
N ARG A 131 -13.15 -19.79 -8.56
CA ARG A 131 -13.89 -18.51 -8.56
C ARG A 131 -14.58 -18.24 -9.91
N VAL A 132 -14.10 -18.86 -10.98
CA VAL A 132 -14.68 -18.78 -12.33
C VAL A 132 -15.86 -19.74 -12.46
N THR A 133 -17.03 -19.21 -12.82
CA THR A 133 -18.29 -19.97 -12.90
C THR A 133 -18.26 -21.01 -14.03
N GLY A 134 -17.52 -20.73 -15.11
CA GLY A 134 -17.40 -21.64 -16.27
C GLY A 134 -16.69 -22.95 -15.95
N VAL A 135 -15.56 -22.90 -15.23
CA VAL A 135 -14.75 -24.09 -14.89
C VAL A 135 -15.45 -24.97 -13.85
N THR A 136 -16.14 -24.35 -12.89
CA THR A 136 -16.95 -25.07 -11.90
C THR A 136 -18.20 -25.72 -12.49
N ARG A 137 -18.72 -25.22 -13.62
CA ARG A 137 -19.82 -25.86 -14.37
C ARG A 137 -19.32 -27.10 -15.13
N GLU A 138 -18.22 -26.98 -15.88
CA GLU A 138 -17.63 -28.11 -16.62
C GLU A 138 -17.22 -29.27 -15.68
N LEU A 139 -16.61 -28.96 -14.54
CA LEU A 139 -16.27 -29.98 -13.53
C LEU A 139 -17.52 -30.67 -12.94
N ARG A 140 -18.61 -29.92 -12.75
CA ARG A 140 -19.89 -30.47 -12.26
C ARG A 140 -20.53 -31.38 -13.32
N GLU A 141 -20.49 -30.98 -14.59
CA GLU A 141 -21.00 -31.78 -15.70
C GLU A 141 -20.21 -33.09 -15.88
N LEU A 142 -18.88 -33.04 -15.74
CA LEU A 142 -18.02 -34.24 -15.78
C LEU A 142 -18.29 -35.22 -14.62
N THR A 143 -18.57 -34.72 -13.41
CA THR A 143 -18.91 -35.57 -12.26
C THR A 143 -20.33 -36.13 -12.30
N GLN A 144 -21.28 -35.43 -12.93
CA GLN A 144 -22.67 -35.92 -13.09
C GLN A 144 -22.82 -36.89 -14.27
N GLY A 145 -21.95 -36.80 -15.29
CA GLY A 145 -21.94 -37.74 -16.43
C GLY A 145 -21.39 -39.14 -16.14
N GLN A 146 -20.87 -39.40 -14.94
CA GLN A 146 -20.29 -40.69 -14.53
C GLN A 146 -21.26 -41.57 -13.71
N GLY A 147 -22.53 -41.17 -13.56
CA GLY A 147 -23.43 -41.72 -12.55
C GLY A 147 -24.79 -42.26 -13.01
N HIS A 148 -24.92 -42.88 -14.20
CA HIS A 148 -26.02 -43.84 -14.46
C HIS A 148 -25.81 -44.60 -15.78
N GLY A 149 -25.25 -45.81 -15.69
CA GLY A 149 -25.46 -46.85 -16.70
C GLY A 149 -26.74 -47.61 -16.33
N PRO A 150 -27.64 -47.94 -17.28
CA PRO A 150 -28.88 -48.61 -16.97
C PRO A 150 -28.59 -50.06 -16.58
N SER A 151 -28.86 -50.41 -15.32
CA SER A 151 -28.99 -51.81 -14.93
C SER A 151 -30.25 -52.36 -15.61
N THR A 152 -30.02 -53.27 -16.55
CA THR A 152 -31.06 -54.10 -17.18
C THR A 152 -31.43 -55.23 -16.24
#